data_AF-A0A358D7Q8-F1
#
_entry.id   AF-A0A358D7Q8-F1
#
_cell.length_a   1.000
_cell.length_b   1.000
_cell.length_c   1.000
_cell.angle_alpha   90.00
_cell.angle_beta   90.00
_cell.angle_gamma   90.00
#
_symmetry.space_group_name_H-M   'P 1'
#
loop_
_entity.id
_entity.type
_entity.pdbx_description
1 polymer ?
#
loop_
_entity_poly.entity_id
_entity_poly.type
_entity_poly.pdbx_seq_one_letter_code
_entity_poly.pdbx_strand_id
1 'polypeptide(L)'
;GGAGDFGGFSDIFESFFGGGGAARGGRPRSRKERGQDALVRVDLDLKDVVFGVHRDIDVDTAVMCETCNGSCTQPGTTPVRCDICHGTGHI
;
A
#
# COMPACT_ATOMS: atom_id res chain seq x y z
N GLY A 1 -4.37 -16.95 -48.49
CA GLY A 1 -5.19 -16.27 -47.47
C GLY A 1 -5.45 -17.24 -46.33
N GLY A 2 -5.38 -16.75 -45.09
CA GLY A 2 -5.75 -17.51 -43.89
C GLY A 2 -4.65 -17.64 -42.84
N ALA A 3 -3.97 -16.54 -42.50
CA ALA A 3 -3.20 -16.46 -41.25
C ALA A 3 -4.19 -16.30 -40.10
N GLY A 4 -4.33 -17.36 -39.29
CA GLY A 4 -5.17 -17.40 -38.10
C GLY A 4 -4.61 -16.50 -37.02
N ASP A 5 -5.40 -15.50 -36.69
CA ASP A 5 -5.33 -14.56 -35.60
C ASP A 5 -5.10 -15.24 -34.22
N PHE A 6 -3.83 -15.30 -33.77
CA PHE A 6 -3.44 -15.63 -32.40
C PHE A 6 -2.84 -14.39 -31.68
N GLY A 7 -3.29 -13.18 -32.04
CA GLY A 7 -2.75 -11.89 -31.57
C GLY A 7 -3.04 -11.52 -30.11
N GLY A 8 -3.34 -12.48 -29.24
CA GLY A 8 -3.62 -12.22 -27.81
C GLY A 8 -2.88 -13.12 -26.83
N PHE A 9 -2.40 -14.30 -27.28
CA PHE A 9 -1.67 -15.22 -26.39
C PHE A 9 -0.16 -14.97 -26.44
N SER A 10 0.42 -14.66 -27.59
CA SER A 10 1.87 -14.40 -27.69
C SER A 10 2.31 -13.16 -26.91
N ASP A 11 1.50 -12.10 -26.89
CA ASP A 11 1.82 -10.80 -26.26
C ASP A 11 1.86 -10.85 -24.73
N ILE A 12 1.01 -11.69 -24.10
CA ILE A 12 1.04 -11.93 -22.65
C ILE A 12 2.27 -12.73 -22.27
N PHE A 13 2.59 -13.80 -23.01
CA PHE A 13 3.78 -14.60 -22.72
C PHE A 13 5.07 -13.82 -23.00
N GLU A 14 5.10 -12.95 -24.01
CA GLU A 14 6.24 -12.08 -24.30
C GLU A 14 6.39 -10.97 -23.24
N SER A 15 5.29 -10.38 -22.76
CA SER A 15 5.31 -9.40 -21.65
C SER A 15 5.78 -9.99 -20.31
N PHE A 16 5.54 -11.29 -20.08
CA PHE A 16 5.97 -11.98 -18.85
C PHE A 16 7.33 -12.69 -18.97
N PHE A 17 7.72 -13.18 -20.15
CA PHE A 17 8.88 -14.07 -20.33
C PHE A 17 9.84 -13.65 -21.46
N GLY A 18 9.47 -12.70 -22.31
CA GLY A 18 10.20 -12.30 -23.52
C GLY A 18 11.02 -11.04 -23.36
N GLY A 19 12.22 -11.18 -22.79
CA GLY A 19 13.40 -10.38 -23.13
C GLY A 19 13.31 -8.85 -23.02
N GLY A 20 13.80 -8.30 -21.92
CA GLY A 20 14.06 -6.86 -21.88
C GLY A 20 14.72 -6.44 -20.58
N GLY A 21 16.04 -6.41 -20.56
CA GLY A 21 16.86 -5.97 -19.45
C GLY A 21 16.37 -4.67 -18.81
N ALA A 22 15.67 -4.84 -17.70
CA ALA A 22 15.68 -3.89 -16.62
C ALA A 22 15.80 -4.75 -15.37
N ALA A 23 17.04 -5.01 -14.98
CA ALA A 23 17.39 -5.17 -13.58
C ALA A 23 16.88 -3.94 -12.80
N ARG A 24 15.56 -3.85 -12.63
CA ARG A 24 14.95 -3.14 -11.52
C ARG A 24 15.23 -4.05 -10.34
N GLY A 25 16.50 -4.06 -9.90
CA GLY A 25 16.84 -4.43 -8.54
C GLY A 25 15.87 -3.64 -7.69
N GLY A 26 14.84 -4.33 -7.21
CA GLY A 26 13.70 -3.74 -6.55
C GLY A 26 14.26 -3.00 -5.36
N ARG A 27 14.44 -1.69 -5.51
CA ARG A 27 14.91 -0.85 -4.42
C ARG A 27 13.89 -1.11 -3.30
N PRO A 28 14.34 -1.45 -2.07
CA PRO A 28 13.43 -1.84 -1.01
C PRO A 28 12.32 -0.80 -0.94
N ARG A 29 11.06 -1.22 -1.14
CA ARG A 29 9.94 -0.28 -1.03
C ARG A 29 10.03 0.37 0.34
N SER A 30 9.99 1.69 0.36
CA SER A 30 9.98 2.44 1.62
C SER A 30 8.83 1.92 2.47
N ARG A 31 9.13 1.49 3.69
CA ARG A 31 8.09 1.08 4.65
C ARG A 31 7.27 2.27 5.17
N LYS A 32 7.71 3.49 4.84
CA LYS A 32 7.02 4.74 5.13
C LYS A 32 6.26 5.16 3.87
N GLU A 33 4.99 4.81 3.83
CA GLU A 33 4.02 5.30 2.84
C GLU A 33 3.05 6.25 3.53
N ARG A 34 2.42 7.14 2.74
CA ARG A 34 1.37 8.03 3.24
C ARG A 34 0.15 7.18 3.62
N GLY A 35 -0.50 7.51 4.74
CA GLY A 35 -1.81 6.95 5.07
C GLY A 35 -2.87 7.26 4.01
N GLN A 36 -3.91 6.45 3.95
CA GLN A 36 -5.04 6.70 3.05
C GLN A 36 -5.96 7.80 3.60
N ASP A 37 -6.69 8.46 2.70
CA ASP A 37 -7.68 9.47 3.09
C ASP A 37 -8.95 8.81 3.63
N ALA A 38 -9.51 9.36 4.69
CA ALA A 38 -10.80 8.96 5.24
C ALA A 38 -11.89 9.95 4.79
N LEU A 39 -12.98 9.43 4.19
CA LEU A 39 -14.17 10.21 3.86
C LEU A 39 -15.29 9.85 4.82
N VAL A 40 -15.72 10.81 5.63
CA VAL A 40 -16.85 10.65 6.55
C VAL A 40 -18.04 11.45 6.03
N ARG A 41 -19.17 10.79 5.81
CA ARG A 41 -20.41 11.46 5.43
C ARG A 41 -21.14 11.92 6.69
N VAL A 42 -21.55 13.17 6.71
CA VAL A 42 -22.33 13.77 7.80
C VAL A 42 -23.63 14.29 7.20
N ASP A 43 -24.74 13.71 7.63
CA ASP A 43 -26.08 14.15 7.24
C ASP A 43 -26.56 15.25 8.20
N LEU A 44 -27.06 16.35 7.64
CA LEU A 44 -27.52 17.51 8.39
C LEU A 44 -28.94 17.89 7.98
N ASP A 45 -29.76 18.24 8.97
CA ASP A 45 -31.08 18.82 8.73
C ASP A 45 -30.96 20.29 8.30
N LEU A 46 -31.91 20.79 7.50
CA LEU A 46 -31.93 22.19 7.07
C LEU A 46 -31.89 23.19 8.24
N LYS A 47 -32.58 22.88 9.34
CA LYS A 47 -32.56 23.71 10.56
C LYS A 47 -31.16 23.80 11.17
N ASP A 48 -30.42 22.70 11.18
CA ASP A 48 -29.07 22.61 11.75
C ASP A 48 -28.09 23.42 10.89
N VAL A 49 -28.31 23.48 9.58
CA VAL A 49 -27.55 24.32 8.66
C VAL A 49 -27.86 25.81 8.85
N VAL A 50 -29.11 26.17 9.11
CA VAL A 50 -29.55 27.58 9.28
C VAL A 50 -29.08 28.17 10.61
N PHE A 51 -29.18 27.41 11.70
CA PHE A 51 -28.82 27.89 13.03
C PHE A 51 -27.40 27.53 13.46
N GLY A 52 -26.76 26.62 12.74
CA GLY A 52 -25.48 26.03 13.12
C GLY A 52 -25.64 24.91 14.15
N VAL A 53 -24.80 23.89 14.04
CA VAL A 53 -24.75 22.76 15.00
C VAL A 53 -23.31 22.30 15.18
N HIS A 54 -22.97 21.84 16.38
CA HIS A 54 -21.74 21.10 16.64
C HIS A 54 -22.01 19.60 16.59
N ARG A 55 -21.17 18.87 15.84
CA ARG A 55 -21.22 17.42 15.72
C ARG A 55 -19.83 16.87 15.92
N ASP A 56 -19.70 15.93 16.85
CA ASP A 56 -18.46 15.19 17.04
C ASP A 56 -18.37 14.08 15.98
N ILE A 57 -17.20 13.94 15.37
CA ILE A 57 -16.93 12.96 14.32
C ILE A 57 -15.81 12.06 14.82
N ASP A 58 -16.14 10.79 15.04
CA ASP A 58 -15.16 9.76 15.40
C ASP A 58 -14.45 9.25 14.14
N VAL A 59 -13.12 9.29 14.15
CA VAL A 59 -12.27 8.82 13.04
C VAL A 59 -11.27 7.81 13.56
N ASP A 60 -11.41 6.57 13.11
CA ASP A 60 -10.43 5.52 13.36
C ASP A 60 -9.21 5.72 12.46
N THR A 61 -8.04 5.95 13.07
CA THR A 61 -6.78 6.12 12.35
C THR A 61 -5.68 5.26 12.96
N ALA A 62 -4.76 4.81 12.12
CA ALA A 62 -3.58 4.11 12.57
C ALA A 62 -2.63 5.09 13.26
N VAL A 63 -2.39 4.88 14.55
CA VAL A 63 -1.43 5.66 15.34
C VAL A 63 -0.12 4.89 15.52
N MET A 64 0.93 5.62 15.88
CA MET A 64 2.21 5.02 16.21
C MET A 64 2.07 4.15 17.46
N CYS A 65 2.48 2.88 17.37
CA CYS A 65 2.42 1.98 18.52
C CYS A 65 3.33 2.51 19.64
N GLU A 66 2.76 2.77 20.82
CA GLU A 66 3.49 3.31 21.97
C GLU A 66 4.55 2.35 22.51
N THR A 67 4.30 1.04 22.39
CA THR A 67 5.21 0.00 22.90
C THR A 67 6.49 -0.11 22.07
N CYS A 68 6.37 -0.16 20.75
CA CYS A 68 7.52 -0.38 19.87
C CYS A 68 7.98 0.89 19.15
N ASN A 69 7.22 1.99 19.21
CA ASN A 69 7.51 3.24 18.51
C ASN A 69 7.83 3.01 17.04
N GLY A 70 7.06 2.16 16.37
CA GLY A 70 7.22 1.84 14.95
C GLY A 70 8.44 0.97 14.59
N SER A 71 9.21 0.48 15.58
CA SER A 71 10.31 -0.47 15.35
C SER A 71 9.84 -1.88 14.99
N CYS A 72 8.59 -2.21 15.34
CA CYS A 72 8.00 -3.55 15.22
C CYS A 72 8.81 -4.65 15.94
N THR A 73 9.54 -4.28 17.01
CA THR A 73 10.26 -5.22 17.87
C THR A 73 9.84 -5.05 19.32
N GLN A 74 10.04 -6.10 20.13
CA GLN A 74 9.86 -6.03 21.57
C GLN A 74 10.86 -5.01 22.17
N PRO A 75 10.49 -4.23 23.21
CA PRO A 75 11.45 -3.37 23.90
C PRO A 75 12.72 -4.12 24.30
N GLY A 76 13.88 -3.58 23.94
CA GLY A 76 15.19 -4.20 24.17
C GLY A 76 15.66 -5.19 23.11
N THR A 77 14.87 -5.42 22.05
CA THR A 77 15.26 -6.28 20.92
C THR A 77 15.44 -5.47 19.64
N THR A 78 16.28 -5.98 18.73
CA THR A 78 16.61 -5.32 17.47
C THR A 78 16.28 -6.21 16.28
N PRO A 79 15.93 -5.61 15.12
CA PRO A 79 15.69 -6.37 13.90
C PRO A 79 17.01 -6.97 13.39
N VAL A 80 16.98 -8.25 13.02
CA VAL A 80 18.11 -8.96 12.38
C VAL A 80 17.88 -9.10 10.88
N ARG A 81 18.97 -9.14 10.11
CA ARG A 81 18.90 -9.30 8.67
C ARG A 81 18.49 -10.73 8.32
N CYS A 82 17.45 -10.89 7.51
CA CYS A 82 17.02 -12.20 7.01
C CYS A 82 18.12 -12.84 6.16
N ASP A 83 18.42 -14.10 6.40
CA ASP A 83 19.38 -14.94 5.69
C ASP A 83 18.89 -15.41 4.32
N ILE A 84 17.58 -15.51 4.13
CA ILE A 84 16.97 -15.94 2.86
C ILE A 84 16.84 -14.78 1.86
N CYS A 85 16.16 -13.70 2.25
CA CYS A 85 15.93 -12.55 1.35
C CYS A 85 16.97 -11.43 1.52
N HIS A 86 17.91 -11.55 2.47
CA HIS A 86 18.95 -10.54 2.70
C HIS A 86 18.43 -9.11 2.94
N GLY A 87 17.17 -8.96 3.38
CA GLY A 87 16.52 -7.69 3.66
C GLY A 87 15.79 -7.05 2.47
N THR A 88 15.63 -7.76 1.35
CA THR A 88 14.87 -7.26 0.17
C THR A 88 13.37 -7.40 0.34
N GLY A 89 12.91 -8.33 1.18
CA GLY A 89 11.48 -8.65 1.35
C GLY A 89 10.89 -9.49 0.21
N HIS A 90 11.71 -10.02 -0.69
CA HIS A 90 11.32 -10.90 -1.81
C HIS A 90 12.47 -11.84 -2.22
N ILE A 91 12.19 -13.00 -2.82
CA ILE A 91 13.18 -13.98 -3.33
C ILE A 91 13.04 -14.06 -4.84
#